data_AF-A0A420NE89-F1
#
_entry.id   AF-A0A420NE89-F1
#
_cell.length_a   1.000
_cell.length_b   1.000
_cell.length_c   1.000
_cell.angle_alpha   90.00
_cell.angle_beta   90.00
_cell.angle_gamma   90.00
#
_symmetry.space_group_name_H-M   'P 1'
#
loop_
_entity.id
_entity.type
_entity.pdbx_description
1 polymer ?
#
loop_
_entity_poly.entity_id
_entity_poly.type
_entity_poly.pdbx_seq_one_letter_code
_entity_poly.pdbx_strand_id
1 'polypeptide(L)'
;MEDLRKQLRKVFFAILIPEAWKVGAGFAPAFVMDSGYDCNAVGPLNYDYIAPSTAEEMGYCYDGRRYYLLAPNGPATKDGFPNPPGGSSERPNNYFTAPQGIEKLEKNEEGENDWGGITAQDFVAGAVEGWKANKKENGGGFLDLTKASNYDFLLDEDAEEVNIRAPGFIQIPVCKPEAARAMWRWFDSLSASQKPTVFKTLKYYPCLNEN
;
A
#
# COMPACT_ATOMS: atom_id res chain seq x y z
N MET A 1 -28.91 -8.72 -11.53
CA MET A 1 -27.90 -9.78 -11.81
C MET A 1 -26.55 -9.18 -12.20
N GLU A 2 -26.50 -8.21 -13.14
CA GLU A 2 -25.29 -7.44 -13.49
C GLU A 2 -24.66 -6.76 -12.26
N ASP A 3 -25.48 -6.07 -11.47
CA ASP A 3 -25.05 -5.27 -10.32
C ASP A 3 -24.45 -6.13 -9.19
N LEU A 4 -25.15 -7.21 -8.81
CA LEU A 4 -24.62 -8.19 -7.85
C LEU A 4 -23.28 -8.80 -8.30
N ARG A 5 -23.10 -9.09 -9.60
CA ARG A 5 -21.82 -9.60 -10.12
C ARG A 5 -20.71 -8.57 -9.99
N LYS A 6 -21.00 -7.29 -10.26
CA LYS A 6 -20.05 -6.19 -10.14
C LYS A 6 -19.63 -5.99 -8.67
N GLN A 7 -20.59 -5.95 -7.75
CA GLN A 7 -20.32 -5.83 -6.31
C GLN A 7 -19.50 -7.02 -5.79
N LEU A 8 -19.86 -8.25 -6.18
CA LEU A 8 -19.12 -9.45 -5.80
C LEU A 8 -17.67 -9.40 -6.32
N ARG A 9 -17.45 -8.97 -7.57
CA ARG A 9 -16.09 -8.77 -8.11
C ARG A 9 -15.30 -7.76 -7.28
N LYS A 10 -15.91 -6.62 -6.92
CA LYS A 10 -15.27 -5.59 -6.09
C LYS A 10 -14.80 -6.15 -4.74
N VAL A 11 -15.65 -6.93 -4.07
CA VAL A 11 -15.33 -7.65 -2.82
C VAL A 11 -14.17 -8.63 -3.01
N PHE A 12 -14.23 -9.47 -4.05
CA PHE A 12 -13.17 -10.43 -4.34
C PHE A 12 -11.82 -9.75 -4.59
N PHE A 13 -11.81 -8.69 -5.39
CA PHE A 13 -10.57 -8.00 -5.75
C PHE A 13 -9.99 -7.15 -4.60
N ALA A 14 -10.83 -6.63 -3.72
CA ALA A 14 -10.39 -5.98 -2.49
C ALA A 14 -9.55 -6.92 -1.59
N ILE A 15 -9.80 -8.22 -1.65
CA ILE A 15 -9.04 -9.24 -0.90
C ILE A 15 -7.85 -9.76 -1.71
N LEU A 16 -8.08 -10.13 -2.98
CA LEU A 16 -7.08 -10.82 -3.80
C LEU A 16 -5.91 -9.94 -4.23
N ILE A 17 -6.15 -8.66 -4.53
CA ILE A 17 -5.09 -7.76 -5.02
C ILE A 17 -4.03 -7.50 -3.94
N PRO A 18 -4.38 -7.17 -2.68
CA PRO A 18 -3.39 -7.09 -1.60
C PRO A 18 -2.58 -8.37 -1.42
N GLU A 19 -3.20 -9.54 -1.52
CA GLU A 19 -2.48 -10.82 -1.44
C GLU A 19 -1.54 -11.04 -2.64
N ALA A 20 -1.97 -10.67 -3.84
CA ALA A 20 -1.14 -10.72 -5.04
C ALA A 20 0.09 -9.80 -4.91
N TRP A 21 -0.08 -8.59 -4.37
CA TRP A 21 1.05 -7.71 -4.09
C TRP A 21 2.01 -8.29 -3.06
N LYS A 22 1.53 -8.99 -2.02
CA LYS A 22 2.40 -9.62 -1.00
C LYS A 22 3.35 -10.66 -1.58
N VAL A 23 2.88 -11.44 -2.57
CA VAL A 23 3.64 -12.54 -3.16
C VAL A 23 4.25 -12.20 -4.52
N GLY A 24 4.05 -10.97 -5.01
CA GLY A 24 4.52 -10.49 -6.30
C GLY A 24 6.04 -10.59 -6.46
N ALA A 25 6.50 -10.52 -7.71
CA ALA A 25 7.92 -10.63 -8.03
C ALA A 25 8.72 -9.45 -7.42
N GLY A 26 9.90 -9.76 -6.88
CA GLY A 26 10.89 -8.75 -6.50
C GLY A 26 10.85 -8.25 -5.05
N PHE A 27 10.20 -8.96 -4.12
CA PHE A 27 10.10 -8.58 -2.70
C PHE A 27 9.58 -7.14 -2.49
N ALA A 28 8.64 -6.72 -3.33
CA ALA A 28 8.13 -5.36 -3.36
C ALA A 28 6.62 -5.32 -3.11
N PRO A 29 6.14 -5.74 -1.92
CA PRO A 29 4.72 -5.67 -1.59
C PRO A 29 4.25 -4.21 -1.50
N ALA A 30 2.97 -4.01 -1.81
CA ALA A 30 2.33 -2.72 -1.63
C ALA A 30 2.18 -2.38 -0.15
N PHE A 31 2.33 -1.10 0.17
CA PHE A 31 2.06 -0.53 1.48
C PHE A 31 1.48 0.88 1.33
N VAL A 32 0.83 1.36 2.39
CA VAL A 32 0.36 2.74 2.48
C VAL A 32 1.32 3.53 3.35
N MET A 33 1.89 4.58 2.78
CA MET A 33 2.71 5.54 3.51
C MET A 33 1.82 6.64 4.11
N ASP A 34 1.76 6.73 5.43
CA ASP A 34 1.22 7.91 6.12
C ASP A 34 2.26 9.02 6.04
N SER A 35 1.99 10.06 5.25
CA SER A 35 2.95 11.14 5.07
C SER A 35 3.13 11.99 6.33
N GLY A 36 2.14 12.02 7.23
CA GLY A 36 2.09 12.95 8.34
C GLY A 36 1.61 14.36 7.97
N TYR A 37 1.36 14.65 6.69
CA TYR A 37 0.92 15.96 6.19
C TYR A 37 -0.57 15.97 5.83
N ASP A 38 -1.15 17.16 5.82
CA ASP A 38 -2.51 17.38 5.33
C ASP A 38 -2.60 17.25 3.80
N CYS A 39 -3.82 17.11 3.30
CA CYS A 39 -4.06 16.88 1.87
C CYS A 39 -3.60 18.01 0.93
N ASN A 40 -3.42 19.24 1.43
CA ASN A 40 -3.06 20.41 0.64
C ASN A 40 -1.54 20.65 0.61
N ALA A 41 -0.76 19.87 1.38
CA ALA A 41 0.69 19.97 1.38
C ALA A 41 1.26 19.62 -0.02
N VAL A 42 2.08 20.52 -0.56
CA VAL A 42 2.68 20.37 -1.89
C VAL A 42 4.05 19.68 -1.77
N GLY A 43 4.16 18.49 -2.36
CA GLY A 43 5.40 17.73 -2.46
C GLY A 43 6.11 17.39 -1.13
N PRO A 44 5.39 17.07 -0.03
CA PRO A 44 6.00 16.99 1.30
C PRO A 44 7.09 15.91 1.46
N LEU A 45 7.12 14.93 0.55
CA LEU A 45 8.07 13.81 0.55
C LEU A 45 8.88 13.70 -0.76
N ASN A 46 8.73 14.70 -1.64
CA ASN A 46 9.37 14.69 -2.94
C ASN A 46 10.89 14.74 -2.77
N TYR A 47 11.60 13.99 -3.61
CA TYR A 47 13.07 13.91 -3.64
C TYR A 47 13.74 13.26 -2.43
N ASP A 48 13.01 13.02 -1.33
CA ASP A 48 13.50 12.27 -0.17
C ASP A 48 13.05 10.81 -0.20
N TYR A 49 11.77 10.58 -0.48
CA TYR A 49 11.16 9.24 -0.45
C TYR A 49 10.54 8.83 -1.77
N ILE A 50 9.98 9.80 -2.51
CA ILE A 50 9.20 9.57 -3.72
C ILE A 50 9.63 10.54 -4.82
N ALA A 51 9.61 10.07 -6.06
CA ALA A 51 9.73 10.96 -7.21
C ALA A 51 8.47 11.85 -7.29
N PRO A 52 8.58 13.12 -7.74
CA PRO A 52 7.41 14.00 -7.88
C PRO A 52 6.27 13.41 -8.71
N SER A 53 6.58 12.76 -9.83
CA SER A 53 5.57 12.11 -10.68
C SER A 53 4.83 10.98 -9.96
N THR A 54 5.55 10.14 -9.21
CA THR A 54 4.95 9.10 -8.37
C THR A 54 4.12 9.71 -7.24
N ALA A 55 4.57 10.81 -6.64
CA ALA A 55 3.82 11.49 -5.58
C ALA A 55 2.49 12.10 -6.09
N GLU A 56 2.46 12.53 -7.34
CA GLU A 56 1.26 13.01 -8.03
C GLU A 56 0.28 11.85 -8.28
N GLU A 57 0.75 10.76 -8.90
CA GLU A 57 -0.07 9.61 -9.29
C GLU A 57 -0.57 8.79 -8.09
N MET A 58 0.31 8.55 -7.12
CA MET A 58 0.07 7.62 -6.01
C MET A 58 -0.36 8.30 -4.71
N GLY A 59 -0.59 9.62 -4.73
CA GLY A 59 -0.93 10.37 -3.53
C GLY A 59 -2.43 10.61 -3.38
N TYR A 60 -2.98 10.16 -2.26
CA TYR A 60 -4.41 10.09 -1.99
C TYR A 60 -4.76 10.88 -0.73
N CYS A 61 -5.84 11.64 -0.78
CA CYS A 61 -6.37 12.35 0.38
C CYS A 61 -7.42 11.47 1.08
N TYR A 62 -7.24 11.21 2.36
CA TYR A 62 -8.23 10.50 3.16
C TYR A 62 -8.27 11.07 4.57
N ASP A 63 -9.47 11.41 5.06
CA ASP A 63 -9.66 11.95 6.41
C ASP A 63 -8.72 13.14 6.73
N GLY A 64 -8.63 14.09 5.80
CA GLY A 64 -7.80 15.29 5.92
C GLY A 64 -6.28 15.07 5.85
N ARG A 65 -5.81 13.84 5.65
CA ARG A 65 -4.39 13.46 5.57
C ARG A 65 -4.00 12.93 4.21
N ARG A 66 -2.77 13.26 3.78
CA ARG A 66 -2.16 12.74 2.55
C ARG A 66 -1.50 11.38 2.83
N TYR A 67 -1.89 10.37 2.07
CA TYR A 67 -1.28 9.04 2.08
C TYR A 67 -0.75 8.71 0.69
N TYR A 68 0.17 7.75 0.60
CA TYR A 68 0.67 7.26 -0.68
C TYR A 68 0.61 5.75 -0.76
N LEU A 69 0.11 5.18 -1.85
CA LEU A 69 0.13 3.74 -2.10
C LEU A 69 1.40 3.38 -2.89
N LEU A 70 2.33 2.65 -2.28
CA LEU A 70 3.70 2.53 -2.78
C LEU A 70 4.25 1.11 -2.62
N ALA A 71 5.39 0.84 -3.23
CA ALA A 71 6.15 -0.40 -3.10
C ALA A 71 7.68 -0.13 -3.13
N PRO A 72 8.49 -0.93 -2.39
CA PRO A 72 9.95 -0.84 -2.37
C PRO A 72 10.56 -1.60 -3.56
N ASN A 73 10.29 -1.15 -4.79
CA ASN A 73 10.79 -1.82 -5.98
C ASN A 73 12.30 -1.66 -6.15
N GLY A 74 13.01 -2.78 -6.28
CA GLY A 74 14.45 -2.80 -6.51
C GLY A 74 15.30 -2.50 -5.26
N PRO A 75 16.57 -2.12 -5.44
CA PRO A 75 17.48 -1.85 -4.33
C PRO A 75 17.12 -0.54 -3.62
N ALA A 76 17.37 -0.46 -2.31
CA ALA A 76 17.05 0.70 -1.49
C ALA A 76 17.98 1.90 -1.76
N THR A 77 19.16 1.65 -2.35
CA THR A 77 20.15 2.66 -2.73
C THR A 77 20.48 2.59 -4.20
N LYS A 78 20.85 3.73 -4.79
CA LYS A 78 21.27 3.79 -6.20
C LYS A 78 22.66 3.17 -6.39
N ASP A 79 22.78 2.27 -7.35
CA ASP A 79 24.07 1.76 -7.82
C ASP A 79 24.77 2.77 -8.75
N GLY A 80 26.10 2.75 -8.80
CA GLY A 80 26.90 3.48 -9.80
C GLY A 80 27.21 4.96 -9.49
N PHE A 81 26.83 5.49 -8.33
CA PHE A 81 27.28 6.81 -7.90
C PHE A 81 28.71 6.73 -7.35
N PRO A 82 29.70 7.45 -7.93
CA PRO A 82 31.02 7.51 -7.34
C PRO A 82 30.91 8.14 -5.95
N ASN A 83 31.57 7.54 -4.96
CA ASN A 83 31.71 8.18 -3.65
C ASN A 83 32.32 9.57 -3.88
N PRO A 84 31.74 10.66 -3.33
CA PRO A 84 32.34 11.97 -3.46
C PRO A 84 33.77 11.95 -2.91
N PRO A 85 34.75 12.61 -3.57
CA PRO A 85 36.13 12.64 -3.08
C PRO A 85 36.16 13.27 -1.67
N GLY A 86 36.50 12.46 -0.66
CA GLY A 86 36.59 12.91 0.74
C GLY A 86 35.27 12.95 1.53
N GLY A 87 34.15 12.44 0.98
CA GLY A 87 32.85 12.39 1.64
C GLY A 87 32.43 10.98 2.09
N SER A 88 31.44 10.93 2.99
CA SER A 88 30.86 9.68 3.53
C SER A 88 30.44 8.72 2.41
N SER A 89 30.71 7.42 2.60
CA SER A 89 30.37 6.32 1.68
C SER A 89 28.86 6.03 1.54
N GLU A 90 27.99 6.97 1.91
CA GLU A 90 26.55 6.73 1.95
C GLU A 90 25.94 7.00 0.57
N ARG A 91 25.48 5.94 -0.09
CA ARG A 91 24.88 5.99 -1.41
C ARG A 91 23.52 6.70 -1.35
N PRO A 92 23.15 7.50 -2.35
CA PRO A 92 21.83 8.13 -2.38
C PRO A 92 20.73 7.06 -2.43
N ASN A 93 19.65 7.30 -1.69
CA ASN A 93 18.50 6.39 -1.64
C ASN A 93 17.74 6.35 -2.97
N ASN A 94 17.13 5.19 -3.27
CA ASN A 94 16.12 5.06 -4.31
C ASN A 94 14.75 5.50 -3.80
N TYR A 95 13.88 5.88 -4.72
CA TYR A 95 12.50 6.24 -4.40
C TYR A 95 11.62 5.00 -4.30
N PHE A 96 10.63 5.06 -3.42
CA PHE A 96 9.49 4.16 -3.52
C PHE A 96 8.74 4.48 -4.81
N THR A 97 8.16 3.46 -5.43
CA THR A 97 7.41 3.61 -6.68
C THR A 97 6.01 3.03 -6.54
N ALA A 98 5.18 3.20 -7.56
CA ALA A 98 3.90 2.53 -7.68
C ALA A 98 4.03 0.99 -7.49
N PRO A 99 3.06 0.32 -6.84
CA PRO A 99 2.96 -1.13 -6.86
C PRO A 99 2.80 -1.65 -8.29
N GLN A 100 3.36 -2.83 -8.57
CA GLN A 100 3.21 -3.45 -9.89
C GLN A 100 1.74 -3.74 -10.19
N GLY A 101 1.29 -3.42 -11.41
CA GLY A 101 -0.07 -3.67 -11.85
C GLY A 101 -1.09 -2.64 -11.36
N ILE A 102 -0.67 -1.56 -10.69
CA ILE A 102 -1.59 -0.52 -10.22
C ILE A 102 -2.31 0.17 -11.39
N GLU A 103 -1.63 0.30 -12.54
CA GLU A 103 -2.15 0.93 -13.75
C GLU A 103 -3.39 0.19 -14.29
N LYS A 104 -3.56 -1.08 -13.91
CA LYS A 104 -4.71 -1.89 -14.32
C LYS A 104 -5.97 -1.56 -13.53
N LEU A 105 -5.85 -0.85 -12.39
CA LEU A 105 -7.00 -0.37 -11.62
C LEU A 105 -7.65 0.87 -12.23
N GLU A 106 -7.01 1.48 -13.22
CA GLU A 106 -7.60 2.60 -13.95
C GLU A 106 -8.75 2.15 -14.84
N LYS A 107 -9.58 3.11 -15.25
CA LYS A 107 -10.60 2.84 -16.25
C LYS A 107 -9.91 2.67 -17.61
N ASN A 108 -10.32 1.66 -18.37
CA ASN A 108 -9.91 1.49 -19.76
C ASN A 108 -10.51 2.60 -20.65
N GLU A 109 -10.19 2.57 -21.94
CA GLU A 109 -10.64 3.56 -22.93
C GLU A 109 -12.18 3.62 -23.04
N GLU A 110 -12.85 2.51 -22.73
CA GLU A 110 -14.31 2.39 -22.68
C GLU A 110 -14.92 2.90 -21.36
N GLY A 111 -14.11 3.35 -20.41
CA GLY A 111 -14.55 3.86 -19.11
C GLY A 111 -14.86 2.76 -18.07
N GLU A 112 -14.54 1.51 -18.37
CA GLU A 112 -14.75 0.34 -17.52
C GLU A 112 -13.49 -0.02 -16.70
N ASN A 113 -13.68 -0.65 -15.55
CA ASN A 113 -12.58 -1.15 -14.71
C ASN A 113 -12.75 -2.66 -14.57
N ASP A 114 -11.74 -3.41 -15.03
CA ASP A 114 -11.74 -4.88 -15.05
C ASP A 114 -11.70 -5.52 -13.65
N TRP A 115 -11.47 -4.72 -12.61
CA TRP A 115 -11.37 -5.13 -11.22
C TRP A 115 -12.63 -4.82 -10.41
N GLY A 116 -13.78 -4.79 -11.08
CA GLY A 116 -15.07 -4.59 -10.42
C GLY A 116 -15.29 -3.16 -9.92
N GLY A 117 -14.55 -2.19 -10.45
CA GLY A 117 -14.66 -0.79 -10.05
C GLY A 117 -13.94 -0.45 -8.75
N ILE A 118 -13.04 -1.32 -8.26
CA ILE A 118 -12.16 -0.99 -7.14
C ILE A 118 -11.09 0.01 -7.57
N THR A 119 -10.80 0.97 -6.71
CA THR A 119 -9.82 2.04 -6.97
C THR A 119 -8.64 1.98 -6.00
N ALA A 120 -7.53 2.60 -6.37
CA ALA A 120 -6.40 2.80 -5.44
C ALA A 120 -6.80 3.59 -4.17
N GLN A 121 -7.74 4.53 -4.29
CA GLN A 121 -8.32 5.25 -3.15
C GLN A 121 -9.06 4.29 -2.19
N ASP A 122 -9.75 3.27 -2.69
CA ASP A 122 -10.39 2.26 -1.83
C ASP A 122 -9.35 1.50 -1.01
N PHE A 123 -8.24 1.11 -1.65
CA PHE A 123 -7.13 0.44 -0.98
C PHE A 123 -6.53 1.28 0.14
N VAL A 124 -6.25 2.56 -0.14
CA VAL A 124 -5.73 3.49 0.87
C VAL A 124 -6.72 3.67 2.01
N ALA A 125 -7.98 3.98 1.71
CA ALA A 125 -8.99 4.21 2.73
C ALA A 125 -9.21 2.99 3.61
N GLY A 126 -9.43 1.81 3.03
CA GLY A 126 -9.68 0.58 3.79
C GLY A 126 -8.48 0.13 4.64
N ALA A 127 -7.25 0.28 4.13
CA ALA A 127 -6.05 0.01 4.89
C ALA A 127 -5.91 0.96 6.10
N VAL A 128 -6.17 2.26 5.88
CA VAL A 128 -6.10 3.27 6.95
C VAL A 128 -7.18 3.06 8.00
N GLU A 129 -8.41 2.69 7.61
CA GLU A 129 -9.48 2.37 8.55
C GLU A 129 -9.15 1.15 9.42
N GLY A 130 -8.59 0.09 8.81
CA GLY A 130 -8.10 -1.08 9.56
C GLY A 130 -6.98 -0.72 10.55
N TRP A 131 -6.02 0.08 10.10
CA TRP A 131 -4.91 0.56 10.92
C TRP A 131 -5.38 1.44 12.09
N LYS A 132 -6.28 2.39 11.85
CA LYS A 132 -6.88 3.24 12.89
C LYS A 132 -7.68 2.44 13.91
N ALA A 133 -8.53 1.51 13.45
CA ALA A 133 -9.33 0.65 14.31
C ALA A 133 -8.44 -0.22 15.22
N ASN A 134 -7.26 -0.62 14.71
CA ASN A 134 -6.24 -1.32 15.48
C ASN A 134 -5.22 -0.37 16.14
N LYS A 135 -5.66 0.79 16.65
CA LYS A 135 -4.84 1.73 17.43
C LYS A 135 -3.55 2.20 16.73
N LYS A 136 -3.57 2.27 15.40
CA LYS A 136 -2.41 2.62 14.56
C LYS A 136 -1.31 1.56 14.56
N GLU A 137 -1.70 0.29 14.68
CA GLU A 137 -0.82 -0.86 14.51
C GLU A 137 -1.25 -1.72 13.32
N ASN A 138 -0.30 -2.29 12.59
CA ASN A 138 -0.61 -3.27 11.55
C ASN A 138 -0.97 -4.62 12.17
N GLY A 139 -1.91 -5.33 11.56
CA GLY A 139 -2.25 -6.68 11.97
C GLY A 139 -3.48 -6.85 12.85
N GLY A 140 -4.44 -5.93 12.79
CA GLY A 140 -5.76 -6.06 13.45
C GLY A 140 -6.60 -7.28 13.02
N GLY A 141 -6.08 -8.10 12.10
CA GLY A 141 -6.75 -9.30 11.60
C GLY A 141 -7.65 -8.99 10.42
N PHE A 142 -8.00 -10.05 9.69
CA PHE A 142 -9.06 -9.97 8.71
C PHE A 142 -10.41 -9.92 9.44
N LEU A 143 -11.37 -9.19 8.87
CA LEU A 143 -12.71 -9.10 9.43
C LEU A 143 -13.33 -10.50 9.56
N ASP A 144 -13.89 -10.82 10.74
CA ASP A 144 -14.50 -12.13 11.00
C ASP A 144 -15.86 -12.23 10.30
N LEU A 145 -15.85 -12.74 9.07
CA LEU A 145 -17.04 -12.92 8.23
C LEU A 145 -17.94 -14.09 8.69
N THR A 146 -17.62 -14.79 9.78
CA THR A 146 -18.52 -15.80 10.37
C THR A 146 -19.67 -15.16 11.15
N LYS A 147 -19.58 -13.86 11.44
CA LYS A 147 -20.60 -13.08 12.14
C LYS A 147 -21.37 -12.22 11.15
N ALA A 148 -22.70 -12.35 11.12
CA ALA A 148 -23.56 -11.58 10.22
C ALA A 148 -23.36 -10.07 10.33
N SER A 149 -23.29 -9.57 11.58
CA SER A 149 -23.02 -8.16 11.87
C SER A 149 -21.74 -7.60 11.25
N ASN A 150 -20.78 -8.48 10.92
CA ASN A 150 -19.50 -8.12 10.34
C ASN A 150 -19.49 -8.21 8.81
N TYR A 151 -20.60 -8.49 8.15
CA TYR A 151 -20.73 -8.35 6.69
C TYR A 151 -22.01 -7.61 6.28
N ASP A 152 -22.89 -7.28 7.21
CA ASP A 152 -24.05 -6.42 6.97
C ASP A 152 -23.62 -5.05 6.37
N PHE A 153 -22.42 -4.56 6.71
CA PHE A 153 -21.84 -3.35 6.09
C PHE A 153 -21.60 -3.46 4.58
N LEU A 154 -21.45 -4.69 4.05
CA LEU A 154 -21.31 -4.93 2.61
C LEU A 154 -22.66 -4.84 1.89
N LEU A 155 -23.77 -5.01 2.63
CA LEU A 155 -25.12 -5.22 2.14
C LEU A 155 -26.12 -4.25 2.78
N ASP A 156 -25.66 -3.09 3.23
CA ASP A 156 -26.52 -2.05 3.78
C ASP A 156 -27.66 -1.79 2.78
N GLU A 157 -28.91 -1.96 3.22
CA GLU A 157 -30.09 -2.04 2.34
C GLU A 157 -30.31 -0.74 1.54
N ASP A 158 -29.75 0.37 2.06
CA ASP A 158 -29.80 1.69 1.44
C ASP A 158 -28.51 2.06 0.67
N ALA A 159 -27.48 1.20 0.68
CA ALA A 159 -26.23 1.46 -0.02
C ALA A 159 -26.29 1.05 -1.50
N GLU A 160 -26.02 2.01 -2.38
CA GLU A 160 -25.93 1.78 -3.82
C GLU A 160 -24.71 0.92 -4.21
N GLU A 161 -23.68 0.86 -3.36
CA GLU A 161 -22.49 0.03 -3.57
C GLU A 161 -21.97 -0.61 -2.28
N VAL A 162 -21.40 -1.81 -2.44
CA VAL A 162 -20.69 -2.52 -1.37
C VAL A 162 -19.53 -1.70 -0.79
N ASN A 163 -19.53 -1.51 0.52
CA ASN A 163 -18.50 -0.72 1.20
C ASN A 163 -17.29 -1.58 1.59
N ILE A 164 -16.36 -1.82 0.69
CA ILE A 164 -15.12 -2.59 0.97
C ILE A 164 -14.11 -1.91 1.91
N ARG A 165 -14.36 -0.68 2.36
CA ARG A 165 -13.42 0.12 3.16
C ARG A 165 -13.52 -0.13 4.66
N ALA A 166 -14.38 -1.06 5.09
CA ALA A 166 -14.52 -1.36 6.51
C ALA A 166 -13.20 -1.85 7.13
N PRO A 167 -12.96 -1.51 8.42
CA PRO A 167 -11.77 -1.96 9.13
C PRO A 167 -11.56 -3.47 9.04
N GLY A 168 -10.34 -3.87 8.66
CA GLY A 168 -9.96 -5.28 8.57
C GLY A 168 -10.32 -5.97 7.25
N PHE A 169 -11.01 -5.31 6.33
CA PHE A 169 -11.32 -5.91 5.03
C PHE A 169 -10.12 -5.84 4.04
N ILE A 170 -9.56 -4.65 3.83
CA ILE A 170 -8.34 -4.46 3.04
C ILE A 170 -7.10 -4.60 3.93
N GLN A 171 -6.24 -5.57 3.61
CA GLN A 171 -5.06 -5.93 4.40
C GLN A 171 -3.76 -5.46 3.75
N ILE A 172 -3.53 -4.13 3.77
CA ILE A 172 -2.29 -3.49 3.32
C ILE A 172 -1.65 -2.79 4.53
N PRO A 173 -0.35 -2.97 4.80
CA PRO A 173 0.28 -2.32 5.95
C PRO A 173 0.40 -0.80 5.76
N VAL A 174 0.28 -0.06 6.86
CA VAL A 174 0.43 1.39 6.94
C VAL A 174 1.65 1.74 7.80
N CYS A 175 2.49 2.68 7.35
CA CYS A 175 3.60 3.18 8.15
C CYS A 175 4.10 4.56 7.68
N LYS A 176 4.94 5.18 8.52
CA LYS A 176 5.62 6.45 8.21
C LYS A 176 6.78 6.26 7.23
N PRO A 177 7.22 7.32 6.53
CA PRO A 177 8.29 7.25 5.54
C PRO A 177 9.62 6.70 6.09
N GLU A 178 10.01 7.13 7.30
CA GLU A 178 11.28 6.76 7.93
C GLU A 178 11.32 5.26 8.27
N ALA A 179 10.22 4.74 8.83
CA ALA A 179 10.09 3.33 9.19
C ALA A 179 10.16 2.43 7.95
N ALA A 180 9.42 2.78 6.90
CA ALA A 180 9.45 2.08 5.62
C ALA A 180 10.86 2.08 5.01
N ARG A 181 11.53 3.25 5.04
CA ARG A 181 12.88 3.41 4.50
C ARG A 181 13.90 2.57 5.25
N ALA A 182 13.87 2.61 6.58
CA ALA A 182 14.80 1.86 7.43
C ALA A 182 14.70 0.35 7.17
N MET A 183 13.47 -0.16 7.12
CA MET A 183 13.20 -1.57 6.84
C MET A 183 13.61 -1.97 5.42
N TRP A 184 13.33 -1.16 4.40
CA TRP A 184 13.77 -1.44 3.03
C TRP A 184 15.31 -1.48 2.93
N ARG A 185 16.02 -0.52 3.55
CA ARG A 185 17.49 -0.51 3.59
C ARG A 185 18.05 -1.75 4.27
N TRP A 186 17.49 -2.12 5.43
CA TRP A 186 17.92 -3.32 6.15
C TRP A 186 17.68 -4.57 5.32
N PHE A 187 16.49 -4.76 4.76
CA PHE A 187 16.17 -5.92 3.95
C PHE A 187 17.05 -6.00 2.69
N ASP A 188 17.33 -4.86 2.06
CA ASP A 188 18.16 -4.81 0.87
C ASP A 188 19.63 -5.18 1.15
N SER A 189 20.12 -4.90 2.37
CA SER A 189 21.46 -5.28 2.83
C SER A 189 21.65 -6.79 3.04
N LEU A 190 20.57 -7.57 3.10
CA LEU A 190 20.64 -9.02 3.21
C LEU A 190 21.21 -9.64 1.93
N SER A 191 21.88 -10.78 2.07
CA SER A 191 22.33 -11.54 0.90
C SER A 191 21.13 -12.08 0.10
N ALA A 192 21.34 -12.32 -1.20
CA ALA A 192 20.32 -12.91 -2.06
C ALA A 192 19.78 -14.26 -1.54
N SER A 193 20.59 -15.04 -0.82
CA SER A 193 20.17 -16.31 -0.20
C SER A 193 19.36 -16.13 1.08
N GLN A 194 19.53 -15.01 1.80
CA GLN A 194 18.78 -14.69 3.02
C GLN A 194 17.39 -14.11 2.72
N LYS A 195 17.29 -13.24 1.70
CA LYS A 195 16.06 -12.50 1.37
C LYS A 195 14.79 -13.37 1.31
N PRO A 196 14.74 -14.53 0.62
CA PRO A 196 13.52 -15.34 0.54
C PRO A 196 13.04 -15.87 1.89
N THR A 197 13.95 -16.29 2.76
CA THR A 197 13.61 -16.86 4.08
C THR A 197 13.16 -15.76 5.03
N VAL A 198 13.90 -14.63 5.05
CA VAL A 198 13.56 -13.50 5.90
C VAL A 198 12.23 -12.87 5.47
N PHE A 199 12.02 -12.66 4.17
CA PHE A 199 10.78 -12.04 3.66
C PHE A 199 9.52 -12.77 4.11
N LYS A 200 9.53 -14.11 4.16
CA LYS A 200 8.41 -14.91 4.66
C LYS A 200 8.05 -14.63 6.12
N THR A 201 8.96 -14.08 6.91
CA THR A 201 8.73 -13.70 8.31
C THR A 201 8.25 -12.26 8.47
N LEU A 202 8.48 -11.42 7.46
CA LEU A 202 8.14 -10.00 7.49
C LEU A 202 6.72 -9.74 6.97
N LYS A 203 5.73 -10.09 7.79
CA LYS A 203 4.30 -10.00 7.42
C LYS A 203 3.84 -8.61 6.94
N TYR A 204 4.48 -7.55 7.40
CA TYR A 204 4.09 -6.16 7.12
C TYR A 204 5.13 -5.37 6.34
N TYR A 205 6.17 -6.02 5.80
CA TYR A 205 7.21 -5.34 5.02
C TYR A 205 6.62 -4.44 3.93
N PRO A 206 7.17 -3.22 3.69
CA PRO A 206 8.30 -2.59 4.37
C PRO A 206 7.94 -1.90 5.70
N CYS A 207 6.72 -2.01 6.19
CA CYS A 207 6.36 -1.45 7.48
C CYS A 207 6.88 -2.29 8.66
N LEU A 208 7.28 -1.59 9.72
CA LEU A 208 7.52 -2.15 11.05
C LEU A 208 6.21 -2.14 11.84
N ASN A 209 6.02 -3.12 12.73
CA ASN A 209 5.16 -2.90 13.88
C ASN A 209 5.98 -2.08 14.87
N GLU A 210 5.59 -0.82 15.08
CA GLU A 210 6.09 -0.04 16.22
C GLU A 210 5.51 -0.72 17.47
N ASN A 211 6.32 -1.54 18.15
CA ASN A 211 6.01 -2.07 19.49
C ASN A 211 6.23 -0.98 20.55
#